data_AF-A0A8W7PZ15-F1
#
_entry.id   AF-A0A8W7PZ15-F1
#
_cell.length_a   1.000
_cell.length_b   1.000
_cell.length_c   1.000
_cell.angle_alpha   90.00
_cell.angle_beta   90.00
_cell.angle_gamma   90.00
#
_symmetry.space_group_name_H-M   'P 1'
#
loop_
_entity.id
_entity.type
_entity.pdbx_description
1 polymer ?
#
loop_
_entity_poly.entity_id
_entity_poly.type
_entity_poly.pdbx_seq_one_letter_code
_entity_poly.pdbx_strand_id
1 'polypeptide(L)'
;MASSMWKYTVLVVAFGVFLYNSHETYGQIFGYQPNVDYPAYDKIPSGLTFRCADRQPGYYADIETRCQVWHWCLPTGYMFSFLCPNGTVFNQVSIVHEMGLAFGAKKPTKSAYRVCDWWTNVNCPESEAMYSINDDLYRDVEGNLIVG
;
A
#
# COMPACT_ATOMS: atom_id res chain seq x y z
N MET A 1 -45.28 13.97 -38.65
CA MET A 1 -43.85 13.62 -38.43
C MET A 1 -43.29 14.14 -37.10
N ALA A 2 -43.77 15.26 -36.55
CA ALA A 2 -43.28 15.83 -35.27
C ALA A 2 -43.56 14.98 -34.00
N SER A 3 -44.66 14.23 -33.94
CA SER A 3 -45.03 13.41 -32.76
C SER A 3 -44.10 12.21 -32.51
N SER A 4 -43.39 11.77 -33.56
CA SER A 4 -42.42 10.68 -33.48
C SER A 4 -41.10 11.16 -32.86
N MET A 5 -40.66 12.37 -33.23
CA MET A 5 -39.40 12.96 -32.78
C MET A 5 -39.34 13.15 -31.26
N TRP A 6 -40.44 13.56 -30.62
CA TRP A 6 -40.53 13.70 -29.17
C TRP A 6 -40.25 12.39 -28.42
N LYS A 7 -40.69 11.25 -28.96
CA LYS A 7 -40.44 9.93 -28.36
C LYS A 7 -38.96 9.59 -28.37
N TYR A 8 -38.28 9.86 -29.49
CA TYR A 8 -36.83 9.66 -29.60
C TYR A 8 -36.06 10.61 -28.68
N THR A 9 -36.48 11.87 -28.56
CA THR A 9 -35.84 12.82 -27.63
C THR A 9 -35.95 12.37 -26.17
N VAL A 10 -37.13 11.91 -25.73
CA VAL A 10 -37.32 11.39 -24.37
C VAL A 10 -36.47 10.14 -24.12
N LEU A 11 -36.38 9.22 -25.09
CA LEU A 11 -35.56 8.02 -24.99
C LEU A 11 -34.06 8.35 -24.89
N VAL A 12 -33.57 9.31 -25.69
CA VAL A 12 -32.17 9.75 -25.65
C VAL A 12 -31.83 10.42 -24.32
N VAL A 13 -32.72 11.28 -23.80
CA VAL A 13 -32.54 11.92 -22.49
C VAL A 13 -32.57 10.88 -21.36
N ALA A 14 -33.52 9.94 -21.38
CA ALA A 14 -33.61 8.89 -20.37
C ALA A 14 -32.39 7.97 -20.39
N PHE A 15 -31.90 7.59 -21.58
CA PHE A 15 -30.68 6.80 -21.74
C PHE A 15 -29.43 7.59 -21.31
N GLY A 16 -29.34 8.88 -21.64
CA GLY A 16 -28.26 9.75 -21.18
C GLY A 16 -28.24 9.91 -19.65
N VAL A 17 -29.40 10.06 -19.01
CA VAL A 17 -29.54 10.09 -17.55
C VAL A 17 -29.17 8.73 -16.94
N PHE A 18 -29.61 7.62 -17.54
CA PHE A 18 -29.24 6.28 -17.08
C PHE A 18 -27.73 6.04 -17.17
N LEU A 19 -27.10 6.41 -18.30
CA LEU A 19 -25.65 6.32 -18.50
C LEU A 19 -24.87 7.24 -17.54
N TYR A 20 -25.36 8.46 -17.29
CA TYR A 20 -24.76 9.38 -16.33
C TYR A 20 -24.81 8.82 -14.89
N ASN A 21 -25.97 8.30 -14.47
CA ASN A 21 -26.12 7.68 -13.14
C ASN A 21 -25.37 6.35 -13.01
N SER A 22 -25.15 5.62 -14.12
CA SER A 22 -24.34 4.39 -14.11
C SER A 22 -22.84 4.64 -14.23
N HIS A 23 -22.41 5.83 -14.64
CA HIS A 23 -20.99 6.21 -14.61
C HIS A 23 -20.43 6.30 -13.18
N GLU A 24 -21.26 6.55 -12.18
CA GLU A 24 -20.85 6.49 -10.76
C GLU A 24 -20.75 5.06 -10.21
N THR A 25 -21.20 4.04 -10.95
CA THR A 25 -21.11 2.63 -10.54
C THR A 25 -19.81 1.93 -10.94
N TYR A 26 -18.74 2.70 -11.16
CA TYR A 26 -17.35 2.20 -11.15
C TYR A 26 -16.63 2.46 -9.81
N GLY A 27 -17.40 2.64 -8.72
CA GLY A 27 -16.88 2.36 -7.40
C GLY A 27 -16.31 0.94 -7.40
N GLN A 28 -15.03 0.80 -7.03
CA GLN A 28 -14.28 -0.46 -7.05
C GLN A 28 -15.11 -1.60 -6.45
N ILE A 29 -14.91 -2.83 -6.97
CA ILE A 29 -15.69 -4.09 -6.84
C ILE A 29 -16.23 -4.45 -5.42
N PHE A 30 -15.87 -3.72 -4.36
CA PHE A 30 -16.27 -3.96 -2.97
C PHE A 30 -16.80 -2.73 -2.21
N GLY A 31 -16.99 -1.57 -2.87
CA GLY A 31 -17.56 -0.37 -2.22
C GLY A 31 -16.59 0.43 -1.34
N TYR A 32 -15.28 0.15 -1.41
CA TYR A 32 -14.27 0.93 -0.69
C TYR A 32 -14.09 2.32 -1.29
N GLN A 33 -13.94 3.32 -0.42
CA GLN A 33 -13.81 4.73 -0.76
C GLN A 33 -12.37 5.22 -0.56
N PRO A 34 -11.75 5.83 -1.59
CA PRO A 34 -10.43 6.43 -1.46
C PRO A 34 -10.43 7.53 -0.41
N ASN A 35 -9.31 7.67 0.29
CA ASN A 35 -9.07 8.56 1.42
C ASN A 35 -9.90 8.29 2.68
N VAL A 36 -10.97 7.50 2.61
CA VAL A 36 -11.72 7.00 3.77
C VAL A 36 -11.11 5.67 4.23
N ASP A 37 -11.26 4.62 3.41
CA ASP A 37 -10.82 3.27 3.77
C ASP A 37 -9.31 3.09 3.59
N TYR A 38 -8.77 3.68 2.53
CA TYR A 38 -7.35 3.58 2.20
C TYR A 38 -6.78 4.93 1.74
N PRO A 39 -5.48 5.19 1.95
CA PRO A 39 -4.84 6.39 1.42
C PRO A 39 -4.78 6.36 -0.12
N ALA A 40 -5.10 7.49 -0.75
CA ALA A 40 -5.05 7.65 -2.20
C ALA A 40 -4.29 8.94 -2.57
N TYR A 41 -3.04 9.02 -2.11
CA TYR A 41 -2.10 10.06 -2.53
C TYR A 41 -1.71 9.84 -4.00
N ASP A 42 -1.76 10.90 -4.80
CA ASP A 42 -1.31 10.88 -6.20
C ASP A 42 0.20 11.17 -6.34
N LYS A 43 0.80 11.74 -5.29
CA LYS A 43 2.22 12.05 -5.20
C LYS A 43 2.66 12.00 -3.74
N ILE A 44 3.96 11.85 -3.52
CA ILE A 44 4.56 11.91 -2.17
C ILE A 44 4.35 13.32 -1.60
N PRO A 45 3.72 13.47 -0.42
CA PRO A 45 3.55 14.77 0.22
C PRO A 45 4.90 15.42 0.57
N SER A 46 4.96 16.74 0.46
CA SER A 46 6.09 17.52 0.96
C SER A 46 5.97 17.71 2.48
N GLY A 47 7.09 17.70 3.19
CA GLY A 47 7.11 18.04 4.62
C GLY A 47 6.95 16.85 5.58
N LEU A 48 7.09 15.62 5.08
CA LEU A 48 7.08 14.41 5.91
C LEU A 48 8.16 14.49 7.01
N THR A 49 7.80 13.95 8.17
CA THR A 49 8.65 13.98 9.36
C THR A 49 9.69 12.86 9.38
N PHE A 50 9.49 11.80 8.59
CA PHE A 50 10.38 10.64 8.53
C PHE A 50 11.81 11.02 8.12
N ARG A 51 12.81 10.48 8.85
CA ARG A 51 14.24 10.65 8.58
C ARG A 51 14.99 9.33 8.78
N CYS A 52 16.07 9.15 8.02
CA CYS A 52 16.98 8.02 8.16
C CYS A 52 18.05 8.20 9.26
N ALA A 53 18.21 9.39 9.84
CA ALA A 53 19.34 9.72 10.72
C ALA A 53 19.45 8.80 11.95
N ASP A 54 18.33 8.43 12.56
CA ASP A 54 18.28 7.59 13.76
C ASP A 54 17.81 6.16 13.44
N ARG A 55 18.03 5.72 12.20
CA ARG A 55 17.54 4.45 11.68
C ARG A 55 18.66 3.71 10.97
N GLN A 56 18.67 2.39 11.08
CA GLN A 56 19.60 1.56 10.33
C GLN A 56 19.27 1.55 8.82
N PRO A 57 20.19 1.11 7.96
CA PRO A 57 19.90 0.97 6.55
C PRO A 57 18.77 -0.04 6.32
N GLY A 58 17.80 0.29 5.46
CA GLY A 58 16.61 -0.54 5.30
C GLY A 58 15.41 0.15 4.68
N TYR A 59 14.27 -0.52 4.77
CA TYR A 59 12.99 -0.13 4.20
C TYR A 59 11.98 0.16 5.30
N TYR A 60 11.30 1.30 5.21
CA TYR A 60 10.46 1.82 6.28
C TYR A 60 9.10 2.27 5.75
N ALA A 61 8.02 1.70 6.28
CA ALA A 61 6.67 2.20 6.02
C ALA A 61 6.48 3.57 6.69
N ASP A 62 5.91 4.55 5.98
CA ASP A 62 5.59 5.85 6.57
C ASP A 62 4.18 5.87 7.17
N ILE A 63 4.08 5.82 8.50
CA ILE A 63 2.80 5.84 9.20
C ILE A 63 2.05 7.17 9.05
N GLU A 64 2.74 8.29 8.79
CA GLU A 64 2.14 9.62 8.59
C GLU A 64 1.25 9.61 7.33
N THR A 65 1.64 8.84 6.31
CA THR A 65 0.92 8.69 5.05
C THR A 65 0.00 7.47 5.01
N ARG A 66 -0.35 6.89 6.18
CA ARG A 66 -1.05 5.61 6.28
C ARG A 66 -0.35 4.50 5.47
N CYS A 67 0.98 4.49 5.48
CA CYS A 67 1.84 3.51 4.83
C CYS A 67 1.76 3.48 3.30
N GLN A 68 1.09 4.43 2.63
CA GLN A 68 1.14 4.48 1.17
C GLN A 68 2.52 4.93 0.68
N VAL A 69 3.17 5.83 1.42
CA VAL A 69 4.57 6.16 1.19
C VAL A 69 5.45 5.24 2.03
N TRP A 70 6.60 4.90 1.47
CA TRP A 70 7.67 4.20 2.19
C TRP A 70 9.03 4.77 1.80
N HIS A 71 10.00 4.56 2.67
CA HIS A 71 11.34 5.12 2.56
C HIS A 71 12.39 4.03 2.51
N TRP A 72 13.39 4.25 1.68
CA TRP A 72 14.60 3.45 1.63
C TRP A 72 15.77 4.27 2.17
N CYS A 73 16.28 3.84 3.33
CA CYS A 73 17.48 4.39 3.94
C CYS A 73 18.70 3.62 3.47
N LEU A 74 19.62 4.32 2.81
CA LEU A 74 20.92 3.79 2.46
C LEU A 74 21.90 3.88 3.63
N PRO A 75 22.98 3.07 3.60
CA PRO A 75 24.06 3.14 4.58
C PRO A 75 24.79 4.48 4.63
N THR A 76 24.79 5.23 3.54
CA THR A 76 25.31 6.60 3.47
C THR A 76 24.44 7.61 4.24
N GLY A 77 23.28 7.19 4.75
CA GLY A 77 22.25 8.07 5.32
C GLY A 77 21.33 8.71 4.28
N TYR A 78 21.60 8.49 2.98
CA TYR A 78 20.74 9.01 1.91
C TYR A 78 19.37 8.29 1.91
N MET A 79 18.32 9.04 1.61
CA MET A 79 16.94 8.55 1.66
C MET A 79 16.27 8.64 0.29
N PHE A 80 15.67 7.55 -0.15
CA PHE A 80 14.69 7.55 -1.24
C PHE A 80 13.28 7.37 -0.67
N SER A 81 12.29 7.93 -1.34
CA SER A 81 10.88 7.80 -0.96
C SER A 81 10.08 7.34 -2.17
N PHE A 82 9.12 6.46 -1.93
CA PHE A 82 8.32 5.83 -2.97
C PHE A 82 6.86 5.81 -2.57
N LEU A 83 5.98 5.82 -3.56
CA LEU A 83 4.53 5.80 -3.38
C LEU A 83 3.97 4.49 -3.92
N CYS A 84 3.22 3.77 -3.10
CA CYS A 84 2.45 2.61 -3.51
C CYS A 84 1.23 3.04 -4.35
N PRO A 85 0.81 2.22 -5.35
CA PRO A 85 -0.42 2.45 -6.10
C PRO A 85 -1.67 2.59 -5.22
N ASN A 86 -2.68 3.31 -5.71
CA ASN A 86 -3.96 3.49 -5.01
C ASN A 86 -4.60 2.13 -4.66
N GLY A 87 -4.98 1.99 -3.38
CA GLY A 87 -5.51 0.73 -2.82
C GLY A 87 -4.45 -0.20 -2.25
N THR A 88 -3.16 0.17 -2.28
CA THR A 88 -2.08 -0.61 -1.69
C THR A 88 -1.23 0.24 -0.74
N VAL A 89 -0.62 -0.40 0.24
CA VAL A 89 0.27 0.22 1.24
C VAL A 89 1.48 -0.68 1.48
N PHE A 90 2.58 -0.12 1.96
CA PHE A 90 3.83 -0.83 2.13
C PHE A 90 3.74 -1.85 3.27
N ASN A 91 3.95 -3.12 2.92
CA ASN A 91 3.97 -4.25 3.81
C ASN A 91 5.41 -4.70 4.09
N GLN A 92 5.91 -4.42 5.30
CA GLN A 92 7.24 -4.86 5.73
C GLN A 92 7.31 -6.35 6.04
N VAL A 93 6.21 -6.91 6.56
CA VAL A 93 6.18 -8.26 7.13
C VAL A 93 4.89 -8.96 6.74
N SER A 94 5.01 -10.11 6.08
CA SER A 94 3.89 -11.01 5.91
C SER A 94 3.97 -12.15 6.93
N ILE A 95 2.83 -12.51 7.52
CA ILE A 95 2.74 -13.73 8.32
C ILE A 95 2.60 -14.89 7.35
N VAL A 96 3.69 -15.63 7.19
CA VAL A 96 3.64 -16.88 6.45
C VAL A 96 3.38 -18.00 7.43
N HIS A 97 2.52 -18.90 7.02
CA HIS A 97 2.36 -20.16 7.73
C HIS A 97 3.29 -21.17 7.08
N GLU A 98 4.47 -21.33 7.66
CA GLU A 98 5.40 -22.35 7.19
C GLU A 98 4.76 -23.74 7.30
N MET A 99 4.84 -24.50 6.21
CA MET A 99 4.60 -25.94 6.22
C MET A 99 5.81 -26.59 6.90
N GLY A 100 5.79 -26.67 8.22
CA GLY A 100 6.77 -27.43 8.97
C GLY A 100 6.66 -28.92 8.63
N LEU A 101 7.81 -29.58 8.41
CA LEU A 101 7.91 -31.03 8.23
C LEU A 101 7.53 -31.83 9.49
N ALA A 102 7.30 -31.15 10.62
CA ALA A 102 6.83 -31.74 11.86
C ALA A 102 5.29 -31.73 11.91
N PHE A 103 4.70 -32.93 11.97
CA PHE A 103 3.27 -33.22 12.12
C PHE A 103 2.49 -32.18 12.93
N GLY A 104 1.73 -31.31 12.24
CA GLY A 104 0.52 -30.68 12.78
C GLY A 104 0.62 -29.31 13.46
N ALA A 105 1.81 -28.74 13.69
CA ALA A 105 1.93 -27.39 14.27
C ALA A 105 2.30 -26.34 13.21
N LYS A 106 1.28 -25.67 12.66
CA LYS A 106 1.44 -24.56 11.72
C LYS A 106 1.88 -23.30 12.48
N LYS A 107 3.17 -23.19 12.85
CA LYS A 107 3.67 -22.01 13.56
C LYS A 107 3.66 -20.81 12.60
N PRO A 108 3.01 -19.68 12.92
CA PRO A 108 3.14 -18.47 12.13
C PRO A 108 4.58 -17.97 12.25
N THR A 109 5.25 -17.79 11.12
CA THR A 109 6.56 -17.13 11.06
C THR A 109 6.40 -15.78 10.37
N LYS A 110 7.10 -14.77 10.90
CA LYS A 110 7.17 -13.45 10.30
C LYS A 110 8.22 -13.51 9.21
N SER A 111 7.83 -13.26 7.97
CA SER A 111 8.74 -13.21 6.84
C SER A 111 8.79 -11.80 6.27
N ALA A 112 9.98 -11.32 5.94
CA ALA A 112 10.17 -9.97 5.44
C ALA A 112 9.69 -9.85 4.00
N TYR A 113 8.63 -9.09 3.77
CA TYR A 113 7.95 -9.03 2.47
C TYR A 113 8.37 -7.79 1.68
N ARG A 114 8.44 -6.62 2.33
CA ARG A 114 8.95 -5.33 1.79
C ARG A 114 8.40 -4.98 0.41
N VAL A 115 7.09 -5.11 0.21
CA VAL A 115 6.39 -4.75 -1.03
C VAL A 115 5.09 -4.02 -0.74
N CYS A 116 4.53 -3.34 -1.73
CA CYS A 116 3.16 -2.82 -1.64
C CYS A 116 2.16 -3.98 -1.69
N ASP A 117 1.29 -4.07 -0.69
CA ASP A 117 0.23 -5.08 -0.58
C ASP A 117 -1.11 -4.36 -0.40
N TRP A 118 -2.21 -5.09 -0.53
CA TRP A 118 -3.54 -4.55 -0.29
C TRP A 118 -3.63 -3.97 1.11
N TRP A 119 -4.23 -2.77 1.25
CA TRP A 119 -4.33 -2.07 2.53
C TRP A 119 -5.01 -2.90 3.63
N THR A 120 -5.89 -3.83 3.26
CA THR A 120 -6.56 -4.77 4.17
C THR A 120 -5.61 -5.81 4.79
N ASN A 121 -4.47 -6.07 4.15
CA ASN A 121 -3.48 -7.05 4.60
C ASN A 121 -2.43 -6.44 5.54
N VAL A 122 -2.44 -5.11 5.73
CA VAL A 122 -1.38 -4.39 6.42
C VAL A 122 -1.95 -3.61 7.60
N ASN A 123 -1.49 -3.94 8.81
CA ASN A 123 -1.76 -3.13 9.99
C ASN A 123 -0.78 -1.96 10.07
N CYS A 124 -1.07 -0.88 9.33
CA CYS A 124 -0.16 0.26 9.20
C CYS A 124 0.25 0.90 10.55
N PRO A 125 -0.65 1.14 11.53
CA PRO A 125 -0.26 1.66 12.84
C PRO A 125 0.80 0.83 13.59
N GLU A 126 0.89 -0.47 13.31
CA GLU A 126 1.89 -1.36 13.91
C GLU A 126 3.19 -1.46 13.11
N SER A 127 3.29 -0.80 11.95
CA SER A 127 4.45 -0.91 11.07
C SER A 127 5.75 -0.47 11.73
N GLU A 128 5.74 0.53 12.62
CA GLU A 128 6.97 0.96 13.31
C GLU A 128 7.56 -0.13 14.20
N ALA A 129 6.71 -0.95 14.84
CA ALA A 129 7.15 -2.09 15.64
C ALA A 129 7.83 -3.18 14.80
N MET A 130 7.68 -3.13 13.47
CA MET A 130 8.30 -4.07 12.53
C MET A 130 9.58 -3.53 11.89
N TYR A 131 10.03 -2.32 12.22
CA TYR A 131 11.26 -1.75 11.63
C TYR A 131 12.54 -2.53 11.94
N SER A 132 12.55 -3.30 13.03
CA SER A 132 13.65 -4.23 13.33
C SER A 132 13.79 -5.33 12.29
N ILE A 133 12.80 -5.55 11.41
CA ILE A 133 12.96 -6.49 10.30
C ILE A 133 13.97 -6.01 9.25
N ASN A 134 14.54 -4.81 9.39
CA ASN A 134 15.69 -4.41 8.58
C ASN A 134 17.01 -4.97 9.12
N ASP A 135 17.01 -5.66 10.27
CA ASP A 135 18.20 -6.27 10.88
C ASP A 135 18.84 -7.37 10.01
N ASP A 136 18.15 -7.91 9.01
CA ASP A 136 18.68 -8.91 8.06
C ASP A 136 19.30 -8.28 6.80
N LEU A 137 19.12 -6.97 6.59
CA LEU A 137 19.60 -6.27 5.40
C LEU A 137 21.01 -5.74 5.59
N TYR A 138 21.70 -5.59 4.46
CA TYR A 138 23.05 -5.03 4.41
C TYR A 138 24.03 -5.78 5.32
N ARG A 139 23.92 -7.11 5.40
CA ARG A 139 24.85 -7.95 6.15
C ARG A 139 25.56 -8.97 5.26
N ASP A 140 26.79 -9.31 5.65
CA ASP A 140 27.55 -10.41 5.05
C ASP A 140 27.10 -11.75 5.63
N VAL A 141 27.75 -12.85 5.22
CA VAL A 141 27.39 -14.20 5.70
C VAL A 141 27.78 -14.42 7.17
N GLU A 142 28.66 -13.57 7.72
CA GLU A 142 29.05 -13.51 9.11
C GLU A 142 28.16 -12.59 9.97
N GLY A 143 27.23 -11.85 9.35
CA GLY A 143 26.30 -10.93 10.01
C GLY A 143 26.84 -9.50 10.24
N ASN A 144 28.02 -9.17 9.74
CA ASN A 144 28.57 -7.81 9.80
C ASN A 144 27.90 -6.92 8.75
N LEU A 145 27.75 -5.62 9.05
CA LEU A 145 27.22 -4.69 8.07
C LEU A 145 28.21 -4.56 6.89
N ILE A 146 27.76 -4.79 5.65
CA ILE A 146 28.58 -4.72 4.42
C ILE A 146 28.93 -3.28 4.01
N VAL A 147 28.71 -2.34 4.92
CA VAL A 147 28.69 -0.91 4.71
C VAL A 147 29.12 -0.26 6.02
N GLY A 148 30.39 -0.51 6.33
CA GLY A 148 31.22 0.22 7.28
C GLY A 148 32.36 0.87 6.51
#